data_AF-A0A4Q9M915-F1
#
_entry.id   AF-A0A4Q9M915-F1
#
_cell.length_a   1.000
_cell.length_b   1.000
_cell.length_c   1.000
_cell.angle_alpha   90.00
_cell.angle_beta   90.00
_cell.angle_gamma   90.00
#
_symmetry.space_group_name_H-M   'P 1'
#
loop_
_entity.id
_entity.type
_entity.pdbx_description
1 polymer ?
#
loop_
_entity_poly.entity_id
_entity_poly.type
_entity_poly.pdbx_seq_one_letter_code
_entity_poly.pdbx_strand_id
1 'polypeptide(L)'
;MRSAELERVYQEAGEDILRGLEERARQALKGRTNRRPGFSGEEEEVGGGGAGGPGGGPVRLRDMFRDVMNAIRGRYFSTDRKALLHATNGLRNTAGNVYYNEKCTGAVVGQQPFGGARASGTNDKAGSISIFYRFVSARSIKENFVGLEDYLYPSNLV
;
A
#
# COMPACT_ATOMS: atom_id res chain seq x y z
N MET A 1 16.34 -28.13 -13.41
CA MET A 1 16.86 -27.36 -12.26
C MET A 1 15.67 -26.75 -11.54
N ARG A 2 15.12 -27.44 -10.53
CA ARG A 2 15.34 -27.21 -9.09
C ARG A 2 14.41 -26.13 -8.50
N SER A 3 13.11 -26.45 -8.39
CA SER A 3 12.13 -25.63 -7.64
C SER A 3 12.58 -25.38 -6.20
N ALA A 4 13.19 -26.38 -5.56
CA ALA A 4 13.74 -26.28 -4.21
C ALA A 4 14.95 -25.33 -4.09
N GLU A 5 15.77 -25.18 -5.14
CA GLU A 5 16.83 -24.15 -5.12
C GLU A 5 16.27 -22.77 -5.36
N LEU A 6 15.27 -22.64 -6.23
CA LEU A 6 14.62 -21.37 -6.45
C LEU A 6 13.97 -20.86 -5.15
N GLU A 7 13.27 -21.73 -4.41
CA GLU A 7 12.70 -21.40 -3.09
C GLU A 7 13.78 -21.01 -2.07
N ARG A 8 14.91 -21.73 -2.02
CA ARG A 8 16.04 -21.35 -1.15
C ARG A 8 16.62 -20.00 -1.51
N VAL A 9 16.84 -19.73 -2.80
CA VAL A 9 17.36 -18.44 -3.29
C VAL A 9 16.39 -17.31 -2.95
N TYR A 10 15.08 -17.51 -3.09
CA TYR A 10 14.09 -16.52 -2.67
C TYR A 10 14.07 -16.29 -1.16
N GLN A 11 14.26 -17.33 -0.36
CA GLN A 11 14.34 -17.19 1.10
C GLN A 11 15.63 -16.49 1.54
N GLU A 12 16.78 -16.87 0.98
CA GLU A 12 18.08 -16.24 1.27
C GLU A 12 18.07 -14.76 0.85
N ALA A 13 17.63 -14.45 -0.36
CA ALA A 13 17.49 -13.07 -0.82
C ALA A 13 16.52 -12.27 0.06
N GLY A 14 15.42 -12.89 0.51
CA GLY A 14 14.48 -12.25 1.44
C GLY A 14 15.10 -11.92 2.79
N GLU A 15 15.89 -12.82 3.37
CA GLU A 15 16.57 -12.61 4.65
C GLU A 15 17.68 -11.54 4.54
N ASP A 16 18.42 -11.49 3.43
CA ASP A 16 19.43 -10.46 3.19
C ASP A 16 18.81 -9.06 3.05
N ILE A 17 17.68 -8.96 2.36
CA ILE A 17 16.91 -7.70 2.25
C ILE A 17 16.45 -7.24 3.64
N LEU A 18 15.96 -8.16 4.48
CA LEU A 18 15.51 -7.85 5.83
C LEU A 18 16.66 -7.38 6.73
N ARG A 19 17.84 -8.03 6.65
CA ARG A 19 19.05 -7.59 7.37
C ARG A 19 19.49 -6.20 6.95
N GLY A 20 19.55 -5.94 5.64
CA GLY A 20 19.91 -4.62 5.12
C GLY A 20 18.95 -3.51 5.55
N LEU A 21 17.66 -3.83 5.70
CA LEU A 21 16.66 -2.91 6.23
C LEU A 21 16.78 -2.71 7.75
N GLU A 22 17.13 -3.75 8.50
CA GLU A 22 17.41 -3.66 9.94
C GLU A 22 18.57 -2.73 10.24
N GLU A 23 19.67 -2.87 9.49
CA GLU A 23 20.86 -2.04 9.64
C GLU A 23 20.54 -0.56 9.35
N ARG A 24 19.79 -0.30 8.27
CA ARG A 24 19.33 1.07 7.93
C ARG A 24 18.39 1.64 8.98
N ALA A 25 17.48 0.85 9.53
CA ALA A 25 16.57 1.27 10.60
C ALA A 25 17.35 1.62 11.88
N ARG A 26 18.33 0.80 12.27
CA ARG A 26 19.24 1.08 13.41
C ARG A 26 20.07 2.34 13.18
N GLN A 27 20.56 2.56 11.97
CA GLN A 27 21.32 3.75 11.61
C GLN A 27 20.46 5.03 11.65
N ALA A 28 19.20 4.95 11.18
CA ALA A 28 18.24 6.04 11.28
C ALA A 28 17.85 6.38 12.72
N LEU A 29 17.75 5.38 13.61
CA LEU A 29 17.54 5.57 15.04
C LEU A 29 18.72 6.26 15.73
N LYS A 30 19.96 5.88 15.39
CA LYS A 30 21.18 6.52 15.91
C LYS A 30 21.32 7.99 15.49
N GLY A 31 20.76 8.38 14.34
CA GLY A 31 20.75 9.78 13.88
C GLY A 31 19.70 10.68 14.55
N ARG A 32 18.80 10.12 15.37
CA ARG A 32 17.65 10.85 15.96
C ARG A 32 17.90 11.36 17.39
N THR A 33 19.07 11.11 17.97
CA THR A 33 19.44 11.48 19.34
C THR A 33 19.77 12.96 19.54
N ASN A 34 19.80 13.79 18.49
CA ASN A 34 19.87 15.24 18.60
C ASN A 34 18.51 15.90 18.26
N ARG A 35 17.57 15.87 19.20
CA ARG A 35 16.37 16.74 19.14
C ARG A 35 16.62 18.02 19.95
N ARG A 36 16.24 19.14 19.35
CA ARG A 36 16.31 20.51 19.86
C ARG A 36 15.57 20.67 21.20
N PRO A 37 16.02 21.53 22.13
CA PRO A 37 15.32 21.79 23.38
C PRO A 37 14.09 22.67 23.11
N GLY A 38 12.89 22.24 23.53
CA GLY A 38 11.71 23.12 23.57
C GLY A 38 10.35 22.56 23.14
N PHE A 39 10.08 21.25 23.20
CA PHE A 39 8.72 20.74 23.04
C PHE A 39 8.34 19.83 24.22
N SER A 40 7.82 20.44 25.28
CA SER A 40 7.12 19.75 26.37
C SER A 40 5.69 19.44 25.92
N GLY A 41 5.55 18.45 25.06
CA GLY A 41 4.29 17.75 24.85
C GLY A 41 4.51 16.36 25.38
N GLU A 42 3.69 15.94 26.35
CA GLU A 42 3.64 14.58 26.86
C GLU A 42 3.59 13.63 25.66
N GLU A 43 4.65 12.84 25.48
CA GLU A 43 4.69 11.76 24.50
C GLU A 43 3.74 10.67 25.00
N GLU A 44 2.45 10.88 24.79
CA GLU A 44 1.46 9.81 24.88
C GLU A 44 1.86 8.80 23.81
N GLU A 45 2.32 7.62 24.25
CA GLU A 45 2.49 6.44 23.42
C GLU A 45 1.17 6.15 22.71
N VAL A 46 0.97 6.73 21.52
CA VAL A 46 -0.11 6.33 20.64
C VAL A 46 0.31 4.97 20.07
N GLY A 47 -0.04 3.93 20.83
CA GLY A 47 0.12 2.54 20.48
C GLY A 47 -0.41 2.30 19.08
N GLY A 48 0.50 2.19 18.12
CA GLY A 48 0.23 1.72 16.78
C GLY A 48 -0.15 0.26 16.86
N GLY A 49 -1.42 0.00 17.16
CA GLY A 49 -2.02 -1.33 17.22
C GLY A 49 -2.03 -1.98 15.85
N GLY A 50 -0.87 -2.55 15.47
CA GLY A 50 -0.79 -3.62 14.49
C GLY A 50 -1.76 -4.72 14.91
N ALA A 51 -2.59 -5.16 13.98
CA ALA A 51 -3.50 -6.26 14.22
C ALA A 51 -2.69 -7.55 14.37
N GLY A 52 -2.38 -7.94 15.60
CA GLY A 52 -1.71 -9.20 15.89
C GLY A 52 -1.76 -9.60 17.36
N GLY A 53 -2.66 -10.54 17.69
CA GLY A 53 -2.54 -11.56 18.75
C GLY A 53 -2.32 -11.14 20.23
N PRO A 54 -2.69 -12.01 21.19
CA PRO A 54 -2.39 -11.78 22.60
C PRO A 54 -0.93 -12.14 22.87
N GLY A 55 -0.10 -11.13 23.18
CA GLY A 55 1.29 -11.36 23.60
C GLY A 55 2.17 -10.14 23.37
N GLY A 56 2.25 -9.24 24.36
CA GLY A 56 3.12 -8.06 24.36
C GLY A 56 4.60 -8.42 24.51
N GLY A 57 5.16 -9.12 23.52
CA GLY A 57 6.60 -9.27 23.34
C GLY A 57 7.17 -8.23 22.37
N PRO A 58 8.50 -8.01 22.35
CA PRO A 58 9.12 -7.11 21.39
C PRO A 58 8.83 -7.58 19.95
N VAL A 59 8.18 -6.71 19.17
CA VAL A 59 7.87 -6.99 17.76
C VAL A 59 9.18 -7.15 17.00
N ARG A 60 9.40 -8.32 16.43
CA ARG A 60 10.61 -8.56 15.63
C ARG A 60 10.48 -7.80 14.33
N LEU A 61 11.60 -7.27 13.83
CA LEU A 61 11.60 -6.50 12.58
C LEU A 61 10.99 -7.30 11.40
N ARG A 62 11.25 -8.61 11.37
CA ARG A 62 10.66 -9.53 10.39
C ARG A 62 9.14 -9.55 10.44
N ASP A 63 8.56 -9.57 11.64
CA ASP A 63 7.11 -9.58 11.83
C ASP A 63 6.52 -8.21 11.42
N MET A 64 7.19 -7.12 11.78
CA MET A 64 6.83 -5.77 11.35
C MET A 64 6.84 -5.62 9.82
N PHE A 65 7.87 -6.14 9.14
CA PHE A 65 7.93 -6.12 7.67
C PHE A 65 6.83 -6.94 7.04
N ARG A 66 6.57 -8.13 7.56
CA ARG A 66 5.49 -9.00 7.08
C ARG A 66 4.14 -8.29 7.18
N ASP A 67 3.88 -7.65 8.31
CA ASP A 67 2.63 -6.93 8.53
C ASP A 67 2.48 -5.76 7.56
N VAL A 68 3.54 -5.00 7.31
CA VAL A 68 3.52 -3.89 6.34
C VAL A 68 3.37 -4.36 4.89
N MET A 69 3.92 -5.53 4.55
CA MET A 69 3.82 -6.10 3.21
C MET A 69 2.44 -6.72 2.92
N ASN A 70 1.82 -7.30 3.94
CA ASN A 70 0.51 -7.94 3.85
C ASN A 70 -0.65 -7.02 4.26
N ALA A 71 -0.36 -5.79 4.70
CA ALA A 71 -1.38 -4.87 5.17
C ALA A 71 -2.36 -4.49 4.06
N ILE A 72 -3.62 -4.93 4.24
CA ILE A 72 -4.74 -4.58 3.38
C ILE A 72 -5.50 -3.35 3.89
N ARG A 73 -5.42 -3.07 5.20
CA ARG A 73 -6.17 -2.02 5.89
C ARG A 73 -5.31 -1.29 6.90
N GLY A 74 -5.53 0.02 7.04
CA GLY A 74 -4.91 0.88 8.03
C GLY A 74 -5.96 1.72 8.75
N ARG A 75 -5.72 2.04 10.03
CA ARG A 75 -6.56 2.99 10.77
C ARG A 75 -5.70 3.89 11.63
N TYR A 76 -6.13 5.13 11.77
CA TYR A 76 -5.48 6.13 12.61
C TYR A 76 -6.50 6.73 13.57
N PHE A 77 -6.14 6.82 14.84
CA PHE A 77 -6.91 7.53 15.85
C PHE A 77 -6.15 8.79 16.25
N SER A 78 -6.76 9.95 16.02
CA SER A 78 -6.23 11.24 16.48
C SER A 78 -7.30 12.31 16.37
N THR A 79 -7.28 13.27 17.30
CA THR A 79 -8.06 14.50 17.23
C THR A 79 -7.34 15.60 16.43
N ASP A 80 -6.01 15.52 16.27
CA ASP A 80 -5.23 16.47 15.48
C ASP A 80 -5.25 16.11 13.99
N ARG A 81 -5.74 17.04 13.18
CA ARG A 81 -5.79 16.87 11.73
C ARG A 81 -4.40 16.79 11.10
N LYS A 82 -3.40 17.49 11.63
CA LYS A 82 -2.04 17.47 11.06
C LYS A 82 -1.40 16.10 11.25
N ALA A 83 -1.58 15.49 12.43
CA ALA A 83 -1.13 14.13 12.70
C ALA A 83 -1.76 13.10 11.74
N LEU A 84 -3.09 13.15 11.52
CA LEU A 84 -3.78 12.25 10.57
C LEU A 84 -3.24 12.36 9.14
N LEU A 85 -3.01 13.60 8.67
CA LEU A 85 -2.47 13.84 7.33
C LEU A 85 -1.01 13.38 7.21
N HIS A 86 -0.20 13.64 8.23
CA HIS A 86 1.19 13.22 8.26
C HIS A 86 1.30 11.68 8.18
N ALA A 87 0.55 10.98 9.03
CA ALA A 87 0.50 9.51 9.04
C ALA A 87 0.04 8.96 7.69
N THR A 88 -1.05 9.50 7.13
CA THR A 88 -1.62 9.03 5.87
C THR A 88 -0.71 9.25 4.68
N ASN A 89 -0.01 10.38 4.64
CA ASN A 89 0.97 10.62 3.58
C ASN A 89 2.18 9.70 3.71
N GLY A 90 2.69 9.48 4.93
CA GLY A 90 3.81 8.57 5.17
C GLY A 90 3.48 7.11 4.88
N LEU A 91 2.23 6.71 5.11
CA LEU A 91 1.75 5.32 5.02
C LEU A 91 0.79 5.10 3.84
N ARG A 92 0.83 6.01 2.84
CA ARG A 92 -0.13 6.03 1.71
C ARG A 92 -0.23 4.71 0.97
N ASN A 93 0.89 4.01 0.81
CA ASN A 93 0.96 2.78 0.05
C ASN A 93 0.89 1.53 0.92
N THR A 94 0.81 1.68 2.26
CA THR A 94 0.86 0.52 3.18
C THR A 94 -0.47 -0.15 3.41
N ALA A 95 -1.58 0.50 3.07
CA ALA A 95 -2.89 -0.09 3.18
C ALA A 95 -3.73 0.28 1.96
N GLY A 96 -4.55 -0.65 1.49
CA GLY A 96 -5.49 -0.38 0.42
C GLY A 96 -6.71 0.41 0.88
N ASN A 97 -7.14 0.21 2.12
CA ASN A 97 -8.24 0.95 2.74
C ASN A 97 -7.76 1.61 4.04
N VAL A 98 -7.94 2.93 4.15
CA VAL A 98 -7.53 3.74 5.31
C VAL A 98 -8.76 4.31 5.99
N TYR A 99 -8.80 4.21 7.33
CA TYR A 99 -9.89 4.69 8.17
C TYR A 99 -9.36 5.72 9.20
N TYR A 100 -10.12 6.77 9.46
CA TYR A 100 -9.82 7.73 10.52
C TYR A 100 -10.85 7.61 11.63
N ASN A 101 -10.38 7.52 12.87
CA ASN A 101 -11.21 7.47 14.08
C ASN A 101 -12.31 6.40 14.03
N GLU A 102 -12.08 5.34 13.25
CA GLU A 102 -13.03 4.27 13.02
C GLU A 102 -12.32 2.92 13.02
N LYS A 103 -13.07 1.87 13.39
CA LYS A 103 -12.58 0.50 13.26
C LYS A 103 -12.26 0.20 11.79
N CYS A 104 -11.21 -0.60 11.56
CA CYS A 104 -10.80 -0.98 10.21
C CYS A 104 -11.61 -2.16 9.63
N THR A 105 -12.85 -2.38 10.06
CA THR A 105 -13.70 -3.51 9.67
C THR A 105 -15.10 -3.04 9.26
N GLY A 106 -15.80 -3.85 8.46
CA GLY A 106 -17.17 -3.55 8.05
C GLY A 106 -17.27 -2.59 6.86
N ALA A 107 -16.45 -2.81 5.83
CA ALA A 107 -16.61 -2.08 4.58
C ALA A 107 -17.99 -2.38 3.96
N VAL A 108 -18.74 -1.33 3.62
CA VAL A 108 -20.07 -1.44 3.03
C VAL A 108 -19.95 -1.38 1.51
N VAL A 109 -20.64 -2.29 0.83
CA VAL A 109 -20.67 -2.37 -0.65
C VAL A 109 -21.16 -1.04 -1.23
N GLY A 110 -20.45 -0.51 -2.22
CA GLY A 110 -20.75 0.78 -2.84
C GLY A 110 -20.31 2.02 -2.07
N GLN A 111 -19.85 1.89 -0.83
CA GLN A 111 -19.35 3.02 -0.01
C GLN A 111 -17.83 2.97 0.14
N GLN A 112 -17.28 1.84 0.60
CA GLN A 112 -15.84 1.63 0.75
C GLN A 112 -15.39 0.41 -0.06
N PRO A 113 -15.10 0.60 -1.36
CA PRO A 113 -14.57 -0.48 -2.21
C PRO A 113 -13.35 -1.12 -1.54
N PHE A 114 -13.35 -2.45 -1.49
CA PHE A 114 -12.40 -3.21 -0.68
C PHE A 114 -11.29 -3.80 -1.53
N GLY A 115 -10.04 -3.64 -1.09
CA GLY A 115 -8.88 -4.29 -1.71
C GLY A 115 -7.58 -3.66 -1.27
N GLY A 116 -6.48 -4.39 -1.41
CA GLY A 116 -5.12 -3.89 -1.14
C GLY A 116 -4.11 -4.42 -2.15
N ALA A 117 -2.95 -3.78 -2.17
CA ALA A 117 -1.84 -4.06 -3.08
C ALA A 117 -0.73 -4.86 -2.36
N ARG A 118 0.43 -5.02 -3.02
CA ARG A 118 1.59 -5.78 -2.49
C ARG A 118 1.21 -7.25 -2.28
N ALA A 119 1.70 -7.86 -1.21
CA ALA A 119 1.38 -9.26 -0.91
C ALA A 119 -0.09 -9.45 -0.47
N SER A 120 -0.86 -8.38 -0.25
CA SER A 120 -2.29 -8.47 0.06
C SER A 120 -3.21 -8.68 -1.16
N GLY A 121 -2.69 -8.54 -2.39
CA GLY A 121 -3.41 -8.86 -3.62
C GLY A 121 -3.27 -7.82 -4.73
N THR A 122 -4.18 -7.91 -5.71
CA THR A 122 -4.19 -7.13 -6.96
C THR A 122 -4.89 -5.78 -6.86
N ASN A 123 -5.55 -5.50 -5.73
CA ASN A 123 -6.26 -4.26 -5.49
C ASN A 123 -7.37 -3.93 -6.51
N ASP A 124 -8.14 -4.92 -6.97
CA ASP A 124 -9.22 -4.73 -7.96
C ASP A 124 -10.47 -3.99 -7.41
N LYS A 125 -10.42 -3.57 -6.14
CA LYS A 125 -11.46 -2.80 -5.42
C LYS A 125 -12.87 -3.40 -5.56
N ALA A 126 -13.00 -4.65 -5.11
CA ALA A 126 -14.27 -5.36 -5.06
C ALA A 126 -15.33 -4.57 -4.27
N GLY A 127 -16.58 -4.58 -4.75
CA GLY A 127 -17.65 -3.72 -4.24
C GLY A 127 -17.77 -2.36 -4.94
N SER A 128 -16.97 -2.11 -5.98
CA SER A 128 -17.15 -1.01 -6.95
C SER A 128 -17.23 -1.52 -8.39
N ILE A 129 -17.47 -0.63 -9.34
CA ILE A 129 -17.52 -0.98 -10.76
C ILE A 129 -16.20 -1.52 -11.30
N SER A 130 -15.06 -1.18 -10.67
CA SER A 130 -13.72 -1.53 -11.19
C SER A 130 -13.52 -3.03 -11.33
N ILE A 131 -14.09 -3.83 -10.44
CA ILE A 131 -13.96 -5.29 -10.46
C ILE A 131 -14.58 -5.90 -11.71
N PHE A 132 -15.62 -5.30 -12.29
CA PHE A 132 -16.27 -5.83 -13.49
C PHE A 132 -15.36 -5.78 -14.71
N TYR A 133 -14.47 -4.79 -14.80
CA TYR A 133 -13.47 -4.72 -15.87
C TYR A 133 -12.46 -5.88 -15.84
N ARG A 134 -12.39 -6.65 -14.75
CA ARG A 134 -11.58 -7.88 -14.70
C ARG A 134 -12.20 -9.05 -15.43
N PHE A 135 -13.52 -9.04 -15.61
CA PHE A 135 -14.29 -10.15 -16.21
C PHE A 135 -14.85 -9.83 -17.60
N VAL A 136 -14.59 -8.62 -18.11
CA VAL A 136 -15.08 -8.16 -19.41
C VAL A 136 -13.89 -7.88 -20.34
N SER A 137 -14.00 -8.34 -21.59
CA SER A 137 -13.10 -7.95 -22.68
C SER A 137 -13.82 -6.91 -23.55
N ALA A 138 -13.47 -5.63 -23.37
CA ALA A 138 -14.12 -4.54 -24.08
C ALA A 138 -13.77 -4.56 -25.58
N ARG A 139 -14.79 -4.40 -26.44
CA ARG A 139 -14.63 -4.24 -27.89
C ARG A 139 -15.23 -2.90 -28.31
N SER A 140 -14.46 -2.10 -29.06
CA SER A 140 -14.97 -0.91 -29.72
C SER A 140 -15.28 -1.23 -31.19
N ILE A 141 -16.41 -0.75 -31.69
CA ILE A 141 -16.81 -0.86 -33.10
C ILE A 141 -17.09 0.56 -33.58
N LYS A 142 -16.43 0.95 -34.67
CA LYS A 142 -16.65 2.21 -35.36
C LYS A 142 -17.12 1.90 -36.77
N GLU A 143 -18.22 2.50 -37.16
CA GLU A 143 -18.71 2.50 -38.54
C GLU A 143 -18.55 3.92 -39.11
N ASN A 144 -18.08 4.02 -40.35
CA ASN A 144 -18.01 5.28 -41.06
C ASN A 144 -19.03 5.24 -42.20
N PHE A 145 -20.00 6.16 -42.17
CA PHE A 145 -21.09 6.17 -43.17
C PHE A 145 -20.68 6.78 -44.51
N VAL A 146 -19.57 7.52 -44.52
CA VAL A 146 -18.98 8.08 -45.73
C VAL A 146 -17.63 7.40 -45.94
N GLY A 147 -17.42 6.83 -47.13
CA GLY A 147 -16.15 6.22 -47.51
C GLY A 147 -15.01 7.23 -47.53
N LEU A 148 -13.79 6.76 -47.30
CA LEU A 148 -12.60 7.56 -47.58
C LEU A 148 -12.42 7.61 -49.11
N GLU A 149 -12.40 8.80 -49.68
CA GLU A 149 -12.19 8.99 -51.12
C GLU A 149 -10.70 8.89 -51.50
N ASP A 150 -9.81 9.33 -50.60
CA ASP A 150 -8.36 9.33 -50.80
C ASP A 150 -7.63 9.03 -49.49
N TYR A 151 -6.38 8.56 -49.60
CA TYR A 151 -5.46 8.29 -48.50
C TYR A 151 -4.49 9.46 -48.24
N LEU A 152 -4.38 10.40 -49.18
CA LEU A 152 -3.50 11.55 -49.05
C LEU A 152 -4.00 12.50 -47.96
N TYR A 153 -3.08 12.92 -47.11
CA TYR A 153 -3.33 13.96 -46.13
C TYR A 153 -2.93 15.32 -46.70
N PRO A 154 -3.55 16.44 -46.28
CA PRO A 154 -3.18 17.78 -46.72
C PRO A 154 -1.68 18.12 -46.53
N SER A 155 -1.01 17.49 -45.56
CA SER A 155 0.44 17.64 -45.34
C SER A 155 1.32 17.06 -46.45
N ASN A 156 0.76 16.20 -47.30
CA ASN A 156 1.50 15.53 -48.38
C ASN A 156 1.46 16.31 -49.69
N LEU A 157 0.66 17.37 -49.76
CA LEU A 157 0.53 18.22 -50.94
C LEU A 157 1.58 19.33 -50.84
N VAL A 158 2.53 19.34 -51.79
CA VAL A 158 3.59 20.33 -51.95
C VAL A 158 3.06 21.58 -52.63
#